data_AF-A0A175VUS7-F1
#
_entry.id   AF-A0A175VUS7-F1
#
_cell.length_a   1.000
_cell.length_b   1.000
_cell.length_c   1.000
_cell.angle_alpha   90.00
_cell.angle_beta   90.00
_cell.angle_gamma   90.00
#
_symmetry.space_group_name_H-M   'P 1'
#
loop_
_entity.id
_entity.type
_entity.pdbx_description
1 polymer ?
#
loop_
_entity_poly.entity_id
_entity_poly.type
_entity_poly.pdbx_seq_one_letter_code
_entity_poly.pdbx_strand_id
1 'polypeptide(L)'
;MASQADYKDRQFLADSVTGLLLAGIGHVTPPPDNQKNFLVVDSKTDTAAVEAAFERFTTERKDIGIVLINQHIADRIRHRIDTYTQAFPTVLEIPSKDHPYDPEKDSVLRRVRRLFGE
;
A
#
# COMPACT_ATOMS: atom_id res chain seq x y z
N MET A 1 -23.48 -5.67 23.78
CA MET A 1 -22.15 -5.98 24.33
C MET A 1 -21.32 -6.54 23.18
N ALA A 2 -20.25 -5.85 22.75
CA ALA A 2 -19.34 -6.40 21.74
C ALA A 2 -18.56 -7.56 22.37
N SER A 3 -18.49 -8.69 21.66
CA SER A 3 -17.87 -9.92 22.14
C SER A 3 -16.35 -9.81 22.08
N GLN A 4 -15.62 -10.58 22.91
CA GLN A 4 -14.15 -10.66 22.84
C GLN A 4 -13.64 -11.09 21.45
N ALA A 5 -14.47 -11.79 20.67
CA ALA A 5 -14.18 -12.13 19.28
C ALA A 5 -14.16 -10.87 18.39
N ASP A 6 -15.12 -9.96 18.58
CA ASP A 6 -15.15 -8.67 17.86
C ASP A 6 -13.92 -7.80 18.19
N TYR A 7 -13.38 -7.90 19.40
CA TYR A 7 -12.16 -7.19 19.78
C TYR A 7 -10.91 -7.82 19.14
N LYS A 8 -10.81 -9.16 19.10
CA LYS A 8 -9.71 -9.83 18.41
C LYS A 8 -9.71 -9.57 16.92
N ASP A 9 -10.87 -9.61 16.26
CA ASP A 9 -10.98 -9.35 14.83
C ASP A 9 -10.58 -7.91 14.46
N ARG A 10 -10.90 -6.93 15.31
CA ARG A 10 -10.43 -5.55 15.14
C ARG A 10 -8.93 -5.39 15.37
N GLN A 11 -8.33 -6.22 16.20
CA GLN A 11 -6.92 -6.10 16.59
C GLN A 11 -5.95 -6.66 15.54
N PHE A 12 -6.43 -7.42 14.55
CA PHE A 12 -5.59 -8.00 13.50
C PHE A 12 -5.67 -7.30 12.15
N LEU A 13 -6.70 -6.48 11.89
CA LEU A 13 -7.03 -6.10 10.52
C LEU A 13 -6.34 -4.85 9.97
N ALA A 14 -5.58 -4.09 10.75
CA ALA A 14 -5.17 -2.76 10.28
C ALA A 14 -3.90 -2.18 10.90
N ASP A 15 -2.90 -2.96 11.32
CA ASP A 15 -1.75 -2.41 12.06
C ASP A 15 -1.03 -1.28 11.30
N SER A 16 -0.73 -1.45 10.00
CA SER A 16 -0.09 -0.39 9.20
C SER A 16 -1.03 0.76 8.85
N VAL A 17 -2.22 0.46 8.31
CA VAL A 17 -3.17 1.51 7.87
C VAL A 17 -3.68 2.32 9.05
N THR A 18 -3.97 1.68 10.20
CA THR A 18 -4.40 2.37 11.42
C THR A 18 -3.34 3.33 11.92
N GLY A 19 -2.07 2.92 11.96
CA GLY A 19 -0.97 3.80 12.33
C GLY A 19 -0.87 5.03 11.44
N LEU A 20 -1.02 4.85 10.13
CA LEU A 20 -1.03 5.94 9.16
C LEU A 20 -2.26 6.85 9.29
N LEU A 21 -3.45 6.29 9.52
CA LEU A 21 -4.66 7.06 9.75
C LEU A 21 -4.57 7.90 11.04
N LEU A 22 -3.96 7.36 12.09
CA LEU A 22 -3.69 8.10 13.33
C LEU A 22 -2.70 9.25 13.11
N ALA A 23 -1.76 9.12 12.17
CA ALA A 23 -0.87 10.20 11.77
C ALA A 23 -1.57 11.31 10.96
N GLY A 24 -2.85 11.13 10.60
CA GLY A 24 -3.66 12.15 9.93
C GLY A 24 -3.53 12.16 8.40
N ILE A 25 -2.94 11.14 7.77
CA ILE A 25 -2.82 11.09 6.30
C ILE A 25 -4.06 10.51 5.60
N GLY A 26 -5.06 10.05 6.36
CA GLY A 26 -6.31 9.53 5.80
C GLY A 26 -7.22 10.63 5.27
N HIS A 27 -7.65 10.52 4.02
CA HIS A 27 -8.56 11.45 3.39
C HIS A 27 -9.65 10.74 2.58
N VAL A 28 -10.86 11.27 2.66
CA VAL A 28 -12.00 10.87 1.83
C VAL A 28 -12.44 12.10 1.05
N THR A 29 -12.46 12.01 -0.27
CA THR A 29 -12.89 13.14 -1.10
C THR A 29 -14.37 13.47 -0.81
N PRO A 30 -14.76 14.75 -0.88
CA PRO A 30 -16.15 15.13 -0.69
C PRO A 30 -17.05 14.51 -1.77
N PRO A 31 -18.38 14.44 -1.52
CA PRO A 31 -19.34 14.01 -2.53
C PRO A 31 -19.21 14.81 -3.84
N PRO A 32 -19.41 14.18 -5.01
CA PRO A 32 -20.03 12.87 -5.21
C PRO A 32 -19.08 11.66 -5.16
N ASP A 33 -17.76 11.88 -5.27
CA ASP A 33 -16.80 10.80 -5.52
C ASP A 33 -16.59 9.87 -4.32
N ASN A 34 -16.63 10.40 -3.08
CA ASN A 34 -16.49 9.64 -1.83
C ASN A 34 -15.28 8.68 -1.81
N GLN A 35 -14.19 9.11 -2.43
CA GLN A 35 -13.02 8.30 -2.73
C GLN A 35 -12.02 8.34 -1.58
N LYS A 36 -11.71 7.18 -1.00
CA LYS A 36 -10.67 7.03 0.03
C LYS A 36 -9.27 7.01 -0.60
N ASN A 37 -8.27 7.53 0.09
CA ASN A 37 -6.84 7.44 -0.27
C ASN A 37 -6.11 6.26 0.37
N PHE A 38 -6.85 5.29 0.91
CA PHE A 38 -6.30 4.08 1.52
C PHE A 38 -7.14 2.87 1.15
N LEU A 39 -6.50 1.71 1.09
CA LEU A 39 -7.14 0.40 0.98
C LEU A 39 -6.62 -0.46 2.13
N VAL A 40 -7.53 -1.02 2.92
CA VAL A 40 -7.18 -2.05 3.91
C VAL A 40 -7.20 -3.38 3.19
N VAL A 41 -6.07 -4.08 3.21
CA VAL A 41 -5.90 -5.39 2.56
C VAL A 41 -5.87 -6.46 3.63
N ASP A 42 -6.82 -7.38 3.57
CA ASP A 42 -6.89 -8.56 4.42
C ASP A 42 -6.58 -9.84 3.62
N SER A 43 -6.62 -10.99 4.29
CA SER A 43 -6.39 -12.30 3.64
C SER A 43 -7.48 -12.69 2.63
N LYS A 44 -8.61 -11.98 2.60
CA LYS A 44 -9.74 -12.21 1.69
C LYS A 44 -9.74 -11.25 0.51
N THR A 45 -8.87 -10.24 0.53
CA THR A 45 -8.81 -9.20 -0.50
C THR A 45 -8.14 -9.77 -1.75
N ASP A 46 -8.87 -9.81 -2.85
CA ASP A 46 -8.40 -10.34 -4.13
C ASP A 46 -7.25 -9.52 -4.73
N THR A 47 -6.37 -10.19 -5.49
CA THR A 47 -5.22 -9.53 -6.13
C THR A 47 -5.70 -8.48 -7.14
N ALA A 48 -6.81 -8.74 -7.83
CA ALA A 48 -7.44 -7.80 -8.74
C ALA A 48 -7.87 -6.50 -8.04
N ALA A 49 -8.33 -6.57 -6.79
CA ALA A 49 -8.69 -5.38 -6.02
C ALA A 49 -7.46 -4.54 -5.65
N VAL A 50 -6.34 -5.20 -5.34
CA VAL A 50 -5.05 -4.54 -5.08
C VAL A 50 -4.51 -3.87 -6.36
N GLU A 51 -4.58 -4.54 -7.51
CA GLU A 51 -4.20 -3.96 -8.80
C GLU A 51 -5.03 -2.73 -9.15
N ALA A 52 -6.36 -2.83 -9.04
CA ALA A 52 -7.27 -1.72 -9.32
C ALA A 52 -7.02 -0.53 -8.39
N ALA A 53 -6.73 -0.76 -7.11
CA ALA A 53 -6.38 0.31 -6.18
C ALA A 53 -5.03 0.95 -6.50
N PHE A 54 -4.03 0.14 -6.89
CA PHE A 54 -2.74 0.65 -7.35
C PHE A 54 -2.91 1.56 -8.56
N GLU A 55 -3.60 1.10 -9.62
CA GLU A 55 -3.87 1.88 -10.83
C GLU A 55 -4.64 3.17 -10.53
N ARG A 56 -5.67 3.08 -9.68
CA ARG A 56 -6.42 4.27 -9.24
C ARG A 56 -5.53 5.28 -8.52
N PHE A 57 -4.62 4.83 -7.67
CA PHE A 57 -3.73 5.72 -6.94
C PHE A 57 -2.59 6.27 -7.80
N THR A 58 -2.12 5.53 -8.80
CA THR A 58 -0.99 5.93 -9.65
C THR A 58 -1.38 6.68 -10.91
N THR A 59 -2.57 6.42 -11.45
CA THR A 59 -2.94 6.85 -12.81
C THR A 59 -4.20 7.71 -12.82
N GLU A 60 -5.24 7.31 -12.08
CA GLU A 60 -6.52 8.05 -12.08
C GLU A 60 -6.46 9.30 -11.20
N ARG A 61 -5.82 9.22 -10.04
CA ARG A 61 -5.75 10.29 -9.05
C ARG A 61 -4.51 11.16 -9.22
N LYS A 62 -4.75 12.44 -9.54
CA LYS A 62 -3.69 13.45 -9.70
C LYS A 62 -3.28 14.14 -8.40
N ASP A 63 -3.98 13.84 -7.30
CA ASP A 63 -3.79 14.46 -5.99
C ASP A 63 -2.90 13.62 -5.05
N ILE A 64 -2.38 12.49 -5.52
CA ILE A 64 -1.51 11.61 -4.75
C ILE A 64 -0.05 11.89 -5.12
N GLY A 65 0.76 12.20 -4.11
CA GLY A 65 2.22 12.38 -4.26
C GLY A 65 3.02 11.14 -3.92
N ILE A 66 2.59 10.37 -2.90
CA ILE A 66 3.29 9.19 -2.39
C ILE A 66 2.28 8.07 -2.18
N VAL A 67 2.59 6.88 -2.69
CA VAL A 67 1.84 5.64 -2.45
C VAL A 67 2.66 4.76 -1.53
N LEU A 68 2.16 4.55 -0.31
CA LEU A 68 2.74 3.62 0.65
C LEU A 68 2.08 2.24 0.48
N ILE A 69 2.90 1.21 0.27
CA ILE A 69 2.42 -0.17 0.11
C ILE A 69 3.26 -1.11 0.96
N ASN A 70 2.64 -2.02 1.69
CA ASN A 70 3.39 -3.03 2.43
C ASN A 70 4.08 -3.97 1.45
N GLN A 71 5.36 -4.29 1.66
CA GLN A 71 6.14 -5.09 0.72
C GLN A 71 5.51 -6.45 0.39
N HIS A 72 4.93 -7.13 1.39
CA HIS A 72 4.24 -8.40 1.16
C HIS A 72 2.97 -8.27 0.28
N ILE A 73 2.34 -7.10 0.24
CA ILE A 73 1.24 -6.79 -0.68
C ILE A 73 1.79 -6.40 -2.05
N ALA A 74 2.89 -5.65 -2.10
CA ALA A 74 3.60 -5.29 -3.32
C ALA A 74 4.03 -6.53 -4.12
N ASP A 75 4.48 -7.59 -3.43
CA ASP A 75 4.84 -8.87 -4.05
C ASP A 75 3.69 -9.50 -4.87
N ARG A 76 2.43 -9.29 -4.45
CA ARG A 76 1.25 -9.81 -5.18
C ARG A 76 1.06 -9.16 -6.55
N ILE A 77 1.50 -7.92 -6.69
CA ILE A 77 1.34 -7.09 -7.91
C ILE A 77 2.69 -6.64 -8.46
N ARG A 78 3.76 -7.41 -8.19
CA ARG A 78 5.15 -7.06 -8.53
C ARG A 78 5.33 -6.64 -9.98
N HIS A 79 4.62 -7.30 -10.90
CA HIS A 79 4.63 -6.99 -12.32
C HIS A 79 4.14 -5.55 -12.64
N ARG A 80 3.15 -5.02 -11.90
CA ARG A 80 2.68 -3.64 -12.04
C ARG A 80 3.68 -2.64 -11.49
N ILE A 81 4.22 -2.93 -10.30
CA ILE A 81 5.20 -2.06 -9.63
C ILE A 81 6.47 -1.94 -10.46
N ASP A 82 7.00 -3.05 -10.96
CA ASP A 82 8.23 -3.04 -11.77
C ASP A 82 8.03 -2.33 -13.14
N THR A 83 6.80 -2.28 -13.65
CA THR A 83 6.45 -1.54 -14.89
C THR A 83 6.21 -0.05 -14.63
N TYR A 84 5.94 0.34 -13.39
CA TYR A 84 5.68 1.72 -13.01
C TYR A 84 6.98 2.53 -12.95
N THR A 85 7.17 3.42 -13.93
CA THR A 85 8.41 4.19 -14.11
C THR A 85 8.25 5.69 -13.90
N GLN A 86 7.03 6.15 -13.63
CA GLN A 86 6.73 7.56 -13.41
C GLN A 86 7.28 8.02 -12.05
N ALA A 87 7.71 9.28 -11.98
CA ALA A 87 8.22 9.86 -10.72
C ALA A 87 7.09 10.15 -9.71
N PHE A 88 5.89 10.47 -10.21
CA PHE A 88 4.74 10.82 -9.40
C PHE A 88 3.48 10.01 -9.77
N PRO A 89 2.77 9.46 -8.78
CA PRO A 89 3.20 9.35 -7.38
C PRO A 89 4.43 8.46 -7.15
N THR A 90 5.24 8.79 -6.16
CA THR A 90 6.36 7.92 -5.74
C THR A 90 5.81 6.71 -4.98
N VAL A 91 6.13 5.51 -5.43
CA VAL A 91 5.75 4.25 -4.77
C VAL A 91 6.84 3.86 -3.76
N LEU A 92 6.46 3.66 -2.50
CA LEU A 92 7.37 3.25 -1.42
C LEU A 92 6.89 1.96 -0.77
N GLU A 93 7.76 0.96 -0.76
CA GLU A 93 7.52 -0.33 -0.10
C GLU A 93 7.91 -0.23 1.38
N ILE A 94 6.97 -0.52 2.28
CA ILE A 94 7.19 -0.47 3.74
C ILE A 94 7.10 -1.87 4.36
N PRO A 95 7.83 -2.15 5.46
CA PRO A 95 7.64 -3.37 6.22
C PRO A 95 6.25 -3.42 6.87
N SER A 96 5.83 -4.62 7.27
CA SER A 96 4.71 -4.82 8.18
C SER A 96 5.17 -5.44 9.49
N LYS A 97 4.28 -5.50 10.49
CA LYS A 97 4.58 -6.10 11.79
C LYS A 97 5.07 -7.55 11.68
N ASP A 98 4.46 -8.33 10.79
CA ASP A 98 4.78 -9.76 10.61
C ASP A 98 5.73 -10.03 9.43
N HIS A 99 5.98 -9.04 8.58
CA HIS A 99 6.81 -9.17 7.38
C HIS A 99 7.90 -8.09 7.37
N PRO A 100 9.14 -8.41 7.79
CA PRO A 100 10.26 -7.47 7.74
C PRO A 100 10.58 -7.07 6.30
N TYR A 101 11.26 -5.94 6.14
CA TYR A 101 11.67 -5.43 4.84
C TYR A 101 12.81 -6.28 4.27
N ASP A 102 12.62 -6.76 3.05
CA ASP A 102 13.59 -7.47 2.23
C ASP A 102 14.15 -6.52 1.15
N PRO A 103 15.43 -6.10 1.27
CA PRO A 103 16.07 -5.21 0.31
C PRO A 103 16.14 -5.77 -1.12
N GLU A 104 16.12 -7.08 -1.30
CA GLU A 104 16.28 -7.70 -2.62
C GLU A 104 15.02 -7.58 -3.49
N LYS A 105 13.87 -7.40 -2.86
CA LYS A 105 12.57 -7.32 -3.54
C LYS A 105 12.20 -5.90 -3.98
N ASP A 106 12.70 -4.89 -3.29
CA ASP A 106 12.37 -3.49 -3.55
C ASP A 106 12.86 -3.06 -4.95
N SER A 107 11.93 -2.56 -5.76
CA SER A 107 12.22 -2.09 -7.12
C SER A 107 13.16 -0.88 -7.13
N VAL A 108 13.08 0.01 -6.13
CA VAL A 108 13.93 1.19 -5.99
C VAL A 108 15.35 0.76 -5.67
N LEU A 109 15.53 -0.13 -4.68
CA LEU A 109 16.88 -0.57 -4.30
C LEU A 109 17.53 -1.41 -5.40
N ARG A 110 16.77 -2.25 -6.11
CA ARG A 110 17.26 -2.94 -7.32
C ARG A 110 17.78 -1.96 -8.38
N ARG A 111 17.09 -0.82 -8.58
CA ARG A 111 17.54 0.23 -9.50
C ARG A 111 18.80 0.93 -9.01
N VAL A 112 18.92 1.16 -7.69
CA VAL A 112 20.10 1.77 -7.06
C VAL A 112 21.32 0.84 -7.15
N ARG A 113 21.18 -0.45 -6.83
CA ARG A 113 22.28 -1.45 -6.93
C ARG A 113 22.84 -1.53 -8.35
N ARG A 114 21.96 -1.56 -9.36
CA ARG A 114 22.35 -1.50 -10.78
C ARG A 114 23.17 -0.27 -11.15
N LEU A 115 22.98 0.87 -10.47
CA LEU A 115 23.78 2.09 -10.69
C LEU A 115 25.15 2.01 -10.03
N PHE A 116 25.28 1.28 -8.91
CA PHE A 116 26.54 1.07 -8.21
C PHE A 116 27.36 -0.13 -8.74
N GLY A 117 26.82 -0.88 -9.70
CA GLY A 117 27.50 -2.02 -10.30
C GLY A 117 27.50 -3.27 -9.42
N GLU A 118 26.57 -3.34 -8.45
CA GLU A 118 26.25 -4.53 -7.66
C GLU A 118 25.03 -5.28 -8.21
#